data_AF-A0A1F9U994-F1
#
_entry.id   AF-A0A1F9U994-F1
#
_cell.length_a   1.000
_cell.length_b   1.000
_cell.length_c   1.000
_cell.angle_alpha   90.00
_cell.angle_beta   90.00
_cell.angle_gamma   90.00
#
_symmetry.space_group_name_H-M   'P 1'
#
loop_
_entity.id
_entity.type
_entity.pdbx_description
1 polymer ?
#
loop_
_entity_poly.entity_id
_entity_poly.type
_entity_poly.pdbx_seq_one_letter_code
_entity_poly.pdbx_strand_id
1 'polypeptide(L)' 'MMIKKLETRESAALERTLIRKSMSRWEGMNSAGRELGRGLDRKELIDRVAKEVGQSIKKVLSALKKKI' A
#
# COMPACT_ATOMS: atom_id res chain seq x y z
N MET A 1 -29.73 11.24 -6.32
CA MET A 1 -28.30 10.94 -6.65
C MET A 1 -27.41 10.89 -5.39
N MET A 2 -27.75 10.09 -4.37
CA MET A 2 -26.94 10.01 -3.13
C MET A 2 -26.25 8.66 -2.91
N ILE A 3 -26.73 7.59 -3.57
CA ILE A 3 -26.28 6.21 -3.33
C ILE A 3 -24.84 5.98 -3.86
N LYS A 4 -24.52 6.53 -5.03
CA LYS A 4 -23.19 6.36 -5.68
C LYS A 4 -22.02 6.98 -4.90
N LYS A 5 -22.31 7.91 -3.99
CA LYS A 5 -21.32 8.68 -3.21
C LYS A 5 -20.91 7.99 -1.90
N LEU A 6 -21.72 7.02 -1.42
CA LEU A 6 -21.45 6.22 -0.23
C LEU A 6 -20.59 4.98 -0.58
N GLU A 7 -20.96 4.25 -1.64
CA GLU A 7 -20.20 3.10 -2.16
C GLU A 7 -18.72 3.47 -2.43
N THR A 8 -18.48 4.61 -3.07
CA THR A 8 -17.12 5.06 -3.40
C THR A 8 -16.25 5.40 -2.18
N ARG A 9 -16.86 5.75 -1.04
CA ARG A 9 -16.12 6.08 0.19
C ARG A 9 -15.73 4.82 0.96
N GLU A 10 -16.63 3.85 1.05
CA GLU A 10 -16.34 2.56 1.67
C GLU A 10 -15.30 1.78 0.86
N SER A 11 -15.43 1.77 -0.47
CA SER A 11 -14.43 1.18 -1.36
C SER A 11 -13.05 1.84 -1.19
N ALA A 12 -12.98 3.17 -1.12
CA ALA A 12 -11.70 3.87 -0.93
C ALA A 12 -11.04 3.59 0.44
N ALA A 13 -11.84 3.37 1.48
CA ALA A 13 -11.33 2.98 2.80
C ALA A 13 -10.79 1.55 2.79
N LEU A 14 -11.51 0.61 2.15
CA LEU A 14 -11.07 -0.77 1.96
C LEU A 14 -9.79 -0.86 1.13
N GLU A 15 -9.70 -0.12 0.02
CA GLU A 15 -8.50 -0.03 -0.81
C GLU A 15 -7.29 0.45 0.00
N ARG A 16 -7.46 1.48 0.84
CA ARG A 16 -6.38 1.97 1.72
C ARG A 16 -5.94 0.92 2.74
N THR A 17 -6.88 0.17 3.30
CA THR A 17 -6.58 -0.92 4.25
C THR A 17 -5.80 -2.04 3.56
N LEU A 18 -6.19 -2.42 2.34
CA LEU A 18 -5.46 -3.42 1.54
C LEU A 18 -4.03 -2.96 1.25
N ILE A 19 -3.85 -1.71 0.81
CA ILE A 19 -2.53 -1.13 0.54
C ILE A 19 -1.64 -1.16 1.80
N ARG A 20 -2.18 -0.79 2.97
CA ARG A 20 -1.43 -0.80 4.23
C ARG A 20 -1.05 -2.20 4.69
N LYS A 21 -1.99 -3.14 4.60
CA LYS A 21 -1.76 -4.54 4.97
C LYS A 21 -0.70 -5.17 4.07
N SER A 22 -0.78 -4.90 2.77
CA SER A 22 0.22 -5.32 1.79
C SER A 22 1.59 -4.73 2.12
N MET A 23 1.68 -3.41 2.33
CA MET A 23 2.94 -2.76 2.68
C MET A 23 3.57 -3.34 3.96
N SER A 24 2.78 -3.52 5.01
CA SER A 24 3.28 -4.10 6.28
C SER A 24 3.81 -5.53 6.09
N ARG A 25 3.16 -6.34 5.26
CA ARG A 25 3.64 -7.69 4.92
C ARG A 25 4.98 -7.64 4.20
N TRP A 26 5.09 -6.78 3.19
CA TRP A 26 6.32 -6.60 2.42
C TRP A 26 7.45 -6.04 3.28
N GLU A 27 7.18 -5.08 4.16
CA GLU A 27 8.16 -4.57 5.13
C GLU A 27 8.64 -5.66 6.09
N GLY A 28 7.74 -6.50 6.61
CA GLY A 28 8.11 -7.62 7.48
C GLY A 28 9.02 -8.65 6.80
N MET A 29 8.72 -9.04 5.56
CA MET A 29 9.58 -9.91 4.76
C MET A 29 10.92 -9.23 4.41
N ASN A 30 10.88 -7.92 4.19
CA ASN A 30 12.05 -7.14 3.83
C ASN A 30 13.03 -6.94 5.00
N SER A 31 12.54 -6.91 6.24
CA SER A 31 13.39 -6.83 7.43
C SER A 31 14.38 -8.00 7.48
N ALA A 32 13.89 -9.23 7.29
CA ALA A 32 14.76 -10.40 7.22
C ALA A 32 15.75 -10.32 6.05
N GLY A 33 15.31 -9.79 4.90
CA GLY A 33 16.20 -9.54 3.76
C GLY A 33 17.28 -8.50 4.05
N ARG A 34 16.96 -7.43 4.80
CA ARG A 34 17.92 -6.40 5.22
C ARG A 34 18.97 -6.93 6.16
N GLU A 35 18.60 -7.80 7.10
CA GLU A 35 19.55 -8.46 8.00
C GLU A 35 20.58 -9.30 7.25
N LEU A 36 20.21 -9.82 6.08
CA LEU A 36 21.08 -10.57 5.17
C LEU A 36 21.79 -9.71 4.11
N GLY A 37 21.66 -8.37 4.18
CA GLY A 37 22.24 -7.44 3.21
C GLY A 37 21.57 -7.45 1.82
N ARG A 38 20.38 -8.06 1.70
CA ARG A 38 19.61 -8.21 0.44
C ARG A 38 18.23 -7.54 0.52
N GLY A 39 18.07 -6.56 1.39
CA GLY A 39 16.81 -5.85 1.55
C GLY A 39 16.49 -4.95 0.36
N LEU A 40 15.21 -4.85 0.04
CA LEU A 40 14.63 -3.88 -0.87
C LEU A 40 14.56 -2.48 -0.25
N ASP A 41 14.70 -1.47 -1.10
CA ASP A 41 14.41 -0.09 -0.75
C ASP A 41 12.92 0.19 -0.63
N ARG A 42 12.57 1.27 0.06
CA ARG A 42 11.16 1.65 0.23
C ARG A 42 10.44 1.89 -1.10
N LYS A 43 11.16 2.40 -2.11
CA LYS A 43 10.63 2.60 -3.47
C LYS A 43 10.29 1.27 -4.15
N GLU A 44 11.14 0.26 -4.00
CA GLU A 44 10.94 -1.10 -4.52
C GLU A 44 9.73 -1.76 -3.82
N LEU A 45 9.62 -1.62 -2.49
CA LEU A 45 8.47 -2.14 -1.75
C LEU A 45 7.15 -1.49 -2.22
N ILE A 46 7.15 -0.19 -2.46
CA ILE A 46 5.97 0.53 -2.97
C ILE A 46 5.58 0.05 -4.38
N ASP A 47 6.56 -0.21 -5.25
CA ASP A 47 6.32 -0.78 -6.58
C ASP A 47 5.70 -2.19 -6.48
N ARG A 48 6.21 -3.04 -5.60
CA ARG A 48 5.65 -4.38 -5.33
C ARG A 48 4.21 -4.31 -4.83
N VAL A 49 3.93 -3.44 -3.86
CA VAL A 49 2.58 -3.21 -3.34
C VAL A 49 1.65 -2.70 -4.43
N ALA A 50 2.09 -1.75 -5.24
CA ALA A 50 1.30 -1.20 -6.35
C ALA A 50 0.89 -2.27 -7.37
N LYS A 51 1.83 -3.16 -7.73
CA LYS A 51 1.56 -4.31 -8.60
C LYS A 51 0.60 -5.32 -7.95
N GLU A 52 0.78 -5.62 -6.67
CA GLU A 52 -0.06 -6.56 -5.93
C GLU A 52 -1.52 -6.09 -5.83
N VAL A 53 -1.74 -4.82 -5.50
CA VAL A 53 -3.10 -4.27 -5.35
C VAL A 53 -3.71 -3.79 -6.67
N GLY A 54 -2.98 -3.83 -7.77
CA GLY A 54 -3.42 -3.33 -9.08
C GLY A 54 -3.69 -1.82 -9.10
N GLN A 55 -2.97 -1.03 -8.29
CA GLN A 55 -3.16 0.41 -8.15
C GLN A 55 -1.91 1.17 -8.58
N SER A 56 -2.09 2.42 -9.01
CA SER A 56 -0.94 3.27 -9.35
C SER A 56 -0.09 3.60 -8.12
N ILE A 57 1.23 3.71 -8.31
CA ILE A 57 2.19 4.12 -7.27
C ILE A 57 1.75 5.42 -6.56
N LYS A 58 1.22 6.41 -7.30
CA LYS A 58 0.69 7.65 -6.71
C LYS A 58 -0.43 7.39 -5.69
N LYS A 59 -1.34 6.46 -5.98
CA LYS A 59 -2.47 6.13 -5.09
C LYS A 59 -2.00 5.35 -3.88
N VAL A 60 -1.06 4.43 -4.05
CA VAL A 60 -0.37 3.72 -2.96
C VAL A 60 0.34 4.71 -2.05
N LEU A 61 1.17 5.60 -2.59
CA LEU A 61 1.84 6.65 -1.84
C LEU A 61 0.86 7.52 -1.07
N SER A 62 -0.24 7.93 -1.70
CA SER A 62 -1.30 8.72 -1.06
C SER A 62 -2.00 7.95 0.08
N ALA A 63 -2.24 6.65 -0.08
CA ALA A 63 -2.84 5.78 0.93
C ALA A 63 -1.90 5.54 2.13
N LEU A 64 -0.60 5.47 1.87
CA LEU A 64 0.45 5.36 2.89
C LEU A 64 0.74 6.71 3.57
N LYS A 65 0.48 7.84 2.90
CA LYS A 65 0.80 9.21 3.38
C LYS A 65 -0.08 9.76 4.52
N LYS A 66 -0.79 8.95 5.30
CA LYS A 66 -1.70 9.52 6.33
C LYS A 66 -0.94 9.99 7.58
N LYS A 67 -0.63 11.30 7.55
CA LYS A 67 -0.29 12.27 8.60
C LYS A 67 0.94 11.98 9.51
N ILE A 68 1.82 12.98 9.51
CA ILE A 68 2.64 13.48 10.64
C ILE A 68 2.01 13.17 11.99
#